data_AF-A0A7V1F665-F1
#
_entry.id   AF-A0A7V1F665-F1
#
_cell.length_a   1.000
_cell.length_b   1.000
_cell.length_c   1.000
_cell.angle_alpha   90.00
_cell.angle_beta   90.00
_cell.angle_gamma   90.00
#
_symmetry.space_group_name_H-M   'P 1'
#
loop_
_entity.id
_entity.type
_entity.pdbx_description
1 polymer ?
#
loop_
_entity_poly.entity_id
_entity_poly.type
_entity_poly.pdbx_seq_one_letter_code
_entity_poly.pdbx_strand_id
1 'polypeptide(L)'
;MELVHTKKQLHPESIGKKCFKNITIYILTFGLSKDSNHSTFSSWLQKELWNRQVKCSIGNIRESTHLMWAMHFDAFFILQGDNDFDPILLTKLAKFSKHIPMVRINTTEKAKKQIYNGVKMHSEYNIDLSIRDRANEQAINMLDILIA
;
A
#
# COMPACT_ATOMS: atom_id res chain seq x y z
N MET A 1 -18.46 30.32 -8.79
CA MET A 1 -18.49 30.00 -7.36
C MET A 1 -17.95 28.59 -7.23
N GLU A 2 -16.72 28.47 -6.74
CA GLU A 2 -15.95 27.23 -6.70
C GLU A 2 -16.60 26.21 -5.74
N LEU A 3 -16.83 25.00 -6.22
CA LEU A 3 -17.10 23.86 -5.35
C LEU A 3 -15.79 23.49 -4.67
N VAL A 4 -15.64 23.98 -3.44
CA VAL A 4 -14.65 23.53 -2.46
C VAL A 4 -14.82 22.01 -2.33
N HIS A 5 -13.98 21.24 -3.02
CA HIS A 5 -13.89 19.80 -2.83
C HIS A 5 -13.12 19.53 -1.53
N THR A 6 -13.87 19.55 -0.43
CA THR A 6 -13.45 18.99 0.85
C THR A 6 -12.93 17.57 0.61
N LYS A 7 -11.68 17.32 1.01
CA LYS A 7 -10.98 16.03 0.95
C LYS A 7 -11.89 14.93 1.52
N LYS A 8 -12.47 14.09 0.67
CA LYS A 8 -13.18 12.89 1.14
C LYS A 8 -12.12 11.87 1.58
N GLN A 9 -11.93 11.75 2.89
CA GLN A 9 -11.40 10.55 3.51
C GLN A 9 -12.27 9.37 3.06
N LEU A 10 -11.62 8.26 2.70
CA LEU A 10 -12.29 7.04 2.29
C LEU A 10 -12.94 6.38 3.50
N HIS A 11 -14.14 6.83 3.87
CA HIS A 11 -14.95 6.15 4.87
C HIS A 11 -15.48 4.82 4.31
N PRO A 12 -15.77 3.81 5.16
CA PRO A 12 -16.24 2.48 4.74
C PRO A 12 -17.49 2.53 3.86
N GLU A 13 -18.30 3.57 4.03
CA GLU A 13 -19.52 3.82 3.29
C GLU A 13 -19.25 4.09 1.80
N SER A 14 -18.06 4.58 1.46
CA SER A 14 -17.60 4.84 0.09
C SER A 14 -17.42 3.56 -0.74
N ILE A 15 -17.34 2.41 -0.07
CA ILE A 15 -17.30 1.06 -0.65
C ILE A 15 -18.49 0.22 -0.18
N GLY A 16 -19.57 0.85 0.30
CA GLY A 16 -20.81 0.18 0.70
C GLY A 16 -20.75 -0.60 2.02
N LYS A 17 -19.82 -0.25 2.93
CA LYS A 17 -19.67 -0.89 4.25
C LYS A 17 -20.04 0.06 5.39
N LYS A 18 -20.56 -0.50 6.48
CA LYS A 18 -20.95 0.28 7.68
C LYS A 18 -19.82 0.53 8.68
N CYS A 19 -18.68 -0.16 8.55
CA CYS A 19 -17.50 -0.02 9.41
C CYS A 19 -16.26 -0.63 8.71
N PHE A 20 -15.05 -0.29 9.16
CA PHE A 20 -13.79 -0.84 8.64
C PHE A 20 -13.54 -2.32 9.02
N LYS A 21 -14.40 -2.93 9.87
CA LYS A 21 -14.39 -4.39 10.05
C LYS A 21 -14.71 -5.06 8.71
N ASN A 22 -13.80 -5.93 8.26
CA ASN A 22 -13.81 -6.69 6.98
C ASN A 22 -13.11 -6.05 5.77
N ILE A 23 -12.21 -5.07 5.94
CA ILE A 23 -11.33 -4.64 4.84
C ILE A 23 -10.07 -5.52 4.81
N THR A 24 -9.70 -5.97 3.62
CA THR A 24 -8.45 -6.69 3.38
C THR A 24 -7.41 -5.70 2.87
N ILE A 25 -6.29 -5.56 3.59
CA ILE A 25 -5.13 -4.82 3.08
C ILE A 25 -4.24 -5.79 2.30
N TYR A 26 -4.02 -5.51 1.02
CA TYR A 26 -3.07 -6.24 0.20
C TYR A 26 -1.72 -5.52 0.19
N ILE A 27 -0.72 -6.17 0.78
CA ILE A 27 0.66 -5.71 0.71
C ILE A 27 1.28 -6.40 -0.51
N LEU A 28 1.45 -5.62 -1.56
CA LEU A 28 2.04 -6.06 -2.82
C LEU A 28 3.53 -5.78 -2.78
N THR A 29 4.28 -6.87 -2.74
CA THR A 29 5.73 -6.86 -2.82
C THR A 29 6.18 -7.15 -4.24
N PHE A 30 7.19 -6.43 -4.74
CA PHE A 30 7.70 -6.63 -6.10
C PHE A 30 9.18 -6.28 -6.18
N GLY A 31 9.93 -7.04 -6.97
CA GLY A 31 11.33 -6.72 -7.24
C GLY A 31 12.18 -6.51 -5.99
N LEU A 32 11.89 -7.22 -4.90
CA LEU A 32 12.63 -7.08 -3.65
C LEU A 32 14.08 -7.51 -3.92
N SER A 33 15.05 -6.65 -3.60
CA SER A 33 16.44 -7.10 -3.54
C SER A 33 16.56 -8.17 -2.42
N LYS A 34 17.72 -8.83 -2.29
CA LYS A 34 17.97 -9.73 -1.15
C LYS A 34 17.93 -9.03 0.23
N ASP A 35 17.64 -7.73 0.30
CA ASP A 35 17.59 -6.98 1.54
C ASP A 35 16.44 -7.44 2.46
N SER A 36 16.79 -7.73 3.70
CA SER A 36 15.90 -8.21 4.76
C SER A 36 14.88 -7.17 5.23
N ASN A 37 15.14 -5.89 4.95
CA ASN A 37 14.34 -4.75 5.41
C ASN A 37 12.88 -4.83 4.98
N HIS A 38 12.63 -5.25 3.74
CA HIS A 38 11.27 -5.38 3.24
C HIS A 38 10.50 -6.47 3.98
N SER A 39 11.10 -7.65 4.13
CA SER A 39 10.50 -8.78 4.83
C SER A 39 10.25 -8.49 6.30
N THR A 40 11.21 -7.85 6.98
CA THR A 40 11.07 -7.43 8.38
C THR A 40 9.92 -6.45 8.55
N PHE A 41 9.85 -5.42 7.69
CA PHE A 41 8.77 -4.43 7.75
C PHE A 41 7.40 -5.05 7.42
N SER A 42 7.31 -5.85 6.36
CA SER A 42 6.07 -6.54 5.99
C SER A 42 5.56 -7.46 7.10
N SER A 43 6.47 -8.16 7.79
CA SER A 43 6.10 -9.03 8.93
C SER A 43 5.61 -8.22 10.13
N TRP A 44 6.28 -7.11 10.45
CA TRP A 44 5.84 -6.18 11.48
C TRP A 44 4.46 -5.59 11.15
N LEU A 45 4.25 -5.17 9.90
CA LEU A 45 3.01 -4.58 9.42
C LEU A 45 1.84 -5.58 9.52
N GLN A 46 2.06 -6.85 9.15
CA GLN A 46 1.04 -7.89 9.35
C GLN A 46 0.65 -8.06 10.81
N LYS A 47 1.63 -8.08 11.71
CA LYS A 47 1.40 -8.23 13.15
C LYS A 47 0.57 -7.06 13.69
N GLU A 48 0.90 -5.83 13.30
CA GLU A 48 0.14 -4.66 13.74
C GLU A 48 -1.29 -4.64 13.18
N LEU A 49 -1.47 -5.00 11.92
CA LEU A 49 -2.80 -5.13 11.33
C LEU A 49 -3.62 -6.21 12.03
N TRP A 50 -3.00 -7.34 12.38
CA TRP A 50 -3.64 -8.41 13.15
C TRP A 50 -4.06 -7.94 14.55
N ASN A 51 -3.19 -7.25 15.28
CA ASN A 51 -3.50 -6.68 16.60
C ASN A 51 -4.69 -5.72 16.54
N ARG A 52 -4.87 -5.04 15.42
CA ARG A 52 -5.98 -4.11 15.12
C ARG A 52 -7.21 -4.79 14.52
N GLN A 53 -7.23 -6.12 14.43
CA GLN A 53 -8.30 -6.91 13.82
C GLN A 53 -8.57 -6.60 12.34
N VAL A 54 -7.54 -6.14 11.62
CA VAL A 54 -7.60 -5.89 10.17
C VAL A 54 -7.04 -7.09 9.43
N LYS A 55 -7.81 -7.63 8.48
CA LYS A 55 -7.33 -8.72 7.62
C LYS A 55 -6.29 -8.16 6.67
N CYS A 56 -5.18 -8.87 6.51
CA CYS A 56 -4.18 -8.52 5.50
C CYS A 56 -3.74 -9.75 4.73
N SER A 57 -3.24 -9.53 3.52
CA SER A 57 -2.66 -10.55 2.67
C SER A 57 -1.42 -9.98 2.02
N ILE A 58 -0.34 -10.75 2.03
CA ILE A 58 0.89 -10.37 1.33
C ILE A 58 0.97 -11.17 0.05
N GLY A 59 1.06 -10.45 -1.06
CA GLY A 59 1.28 -11.03 -2.38
C GLY A 59 2.60 -10.55 -2.94
N ASN A 60 3.40 -11.47 -3.47
CA ASN A 60 4.49 -11.10 -4.36
C ASN A 60 3.94 -11.01 -5.78
N ILE A 61 3.90 -9.80 -6.34
CA ILE A 61 3.50 -9.60 -7.73
C ILE A 61 4.72 -9.81 -8.61
N ARG A 62 4.86 -11.05 -9.06
CA ARG A 62 5.81 -11.42 -10.12
C ARG A 62 5.17 -11.31 -11.51
N GLU A 63 3.84 -11.41 -11.58
CA GLU A 63 3.10 -11.51 -12.83
C GLU A 63 1.78 -10.74 -12.77
N SER A 64 1.33 -10.30 -13.93
CA SER A 64 0.12 -9.47 -14.07
C SER A 64 -1.18 -10.18 -13.69
N THR A 65 -1.18 -11.51 -13.67
CA THR A 65 -2.28 -12.38 -13.24
C THR A 65 -2.55 -12.23 -11.73
N HIS A 66 -1.51 -12.16 -10.89
CA HIS A 66 -1.68 -11.96 -9.45
C HIS A 66 -2.28 -10.60 -9.11
N LEU A 67 -1.93 -9.56 -9.88
CA LEU A 67 -2.52 -8.23 -9.71
C LEU A 67 -4.04 -8.27 -10.00
N MET A 68 -4.45 -8.95 -11.07
CA MET A 68 -5.88 -9.07 -11.44
C MET A 68 -6.71 -9.78 -10.35
N TRP A 69 -6.17 -10.84 -9.73
CA TRP A 69 -6.85 -11.54 -8.64
C TRP A 69 -7.02 -10.67 -7.40
N ALA A 70 -5.97 -9.94 -7.00
CA ALA A 70 -6.04 -9.06 -5.85
C ALA A 70 -7.10 -7.95 -6.03
N MET A 71 -7.40 -7.57 -7.27
CA MET A 71 -8.34 -6.50 -7.63
C MET A 71 -9.81 -6.85 -7.56
N HIS A 72 -10.15 -8.13 -7.43
CA HIS A 72 -11.53 -8.55 -7.18
C HIS A 72 -11.97 -8.36 -5.72
N PHE A 73 -11.06 -7.94 -4.85
CA PHE A 73 -11.35 -7.69 -3.45
C PHE A 73 -11.55 -6.19 -3.21
N ASP A 74 -12.56 -5.85 -2.39
CA ASP A 74 -12.71 -4.51 -1.81
C ASP A 74 -11.56 -4.29 -0.82
N ALA A 75 -10.44 -3.78 -1.35
CA ALA A 75 -9.16 -3.80 -0.67
C ALA A 75 -8.40 -2.49 -0.76
N PHE A 76 -7.58 -2.26 0.25
CA PHE A 76 -6.56 -1.23 0.24
C PHE A 76 -5.22 -1.83 -0.18
N PHE A 77 -4.46 -1.12 -1.03
CA PHE A 77 -3.22 -1.64 -1.56
C PHE A 77 -2.01 -0.88 -1.05
N ILE A 78 -1.05 -1.62 -0.51
CA ILE A 78 0.25 -1.13 -0.10
C ILE A 78 1.29 -1.67 -1.08
N LEU A 79 2.03 -0.79 -1.74
CA LEU A 79 3.09 -1.13 -2.69
C LEU A 79 4.45 -1.02 -2.02
N GLN A 80 5.24 -2.09 -2.13
CA GLN A 80 6.57 -2.19 -1.54
C GLN A 80 7.54 -2.89 -2.50
N GLY A 81 8.56 -2.18 -2.98
CA GLY A 81 9.49 -2.76 -3.96
C GLY A 81 10.72 -1.90 -4.24
N ASP A 82 11.81 -2.56 -4.67
CA ASP A 82 13.09 -1.90 -4.98
C ASP A 82 13.35 -1.73 -6.47
N ASN A 83 12.69 -2.52 -7.31
CA ASN A 83 12.88 -2.51 -8.76
C ASN A 83 11.64 -1.98 -9.47
N ASP A 84 11.82 -1.55 -10.71
CA ASP A 84 10.71 -1.13 -11.57
C ASP A 84 9.70 -2.25 -11.82
N PHE A 85 8.45 -1.83 -12.05
CA PHE A 85 7.44 -2.71 -12.60
C PHE A 85 7.78 -3.05 -14.06
N ASP A 86 7.52 -4.29 -14.44
CA ASP A 86 7.38 -4.63 -15.85
C ASP A 86 6.39 -3.67 -16.53
N PRO A 87 6.64 -3.18 -17.77
CA PRO A 87 5.79 -2.20 -18.42
C PRO A 87 4.31 -2.60 -18.55
N ILE A 88 4.01 -3.90 -18.71
CA ILE A 88 2.64 -4.41 -18.78
C ILE A 88 1.98 -4.29 -17.41
N LEU A 89 2.72 -4.62 -16.36
CA LEU A 89 2.26 -4.50 -14.98
C LEU A 89 2.06 -3.04 -14.58
N LEU A 90 2.96 -2.14 -14.98
CA LEU A 90 2.86 -0.70 -14.73
C LEU A 90 1.61 -0.11 -15.38
N THR A 91 1.36 -0.45 -16.65
CA THR A 91 0.18 0.02 -17.40
C THR A 91 -1.11 -0.40 -16.71
N LYS A 92 -1.15 -1.64 -16.22
CA LYS A 92 -2.27 -2.16 -15.44
C LYS A 92 -2.43 -1.38 -14.14
N LEU A 93 -1.38 -1.28 -13.31
CA LEU A 93 -1.40 -0.50 -12.07
C LEU A 93 -1.87 0.95 -12.28
N ALA A 94 -1.40 1.60 -13.35
CA ALA A 94 -1.81 2.96 -13.71
C ALA A 94 -3.32 3.05 -13.96
N LYS A 95 -3.92 2.08 -14.67
CA LYS A 95 -5.38 2.02 -14.86
C LYS A 95 -6.11 1.85 -13.53
N PHE A 96 -5.62 0.97 -12.66
CA PHE A 96 -6.31 0.61 -11.43
C PHE A 96 -6.20 1.65 -10.33
N SER A 97 -5.06 2.32 -10.22
CA SER A 97 -4.83 3.43 -9.28
C SER A 97 -5.80 4.60 -9.45
N LYS A 98 -6.53 4.67 -10.57
CA LYS A 98 -7.61 5.64 -10.80
C LYS A 98 -8.85 5.38 -9.94
N HIS A 99 -9.05 4.14 -9.52
CA HIS A 99 -10.28 3.66 -8.86
C HIS A 99 -10.03 3.07 -7.49
N ILE A 100 -8.81 2.60 -7.24
CA ILE A 100 -8.43 1.92 -6.01
C ILE A 100 -7.34 2.75 -5.32
N PRO A 101 -7.52 3.10 -4.03
CA PRO A 101 -6.50 3.82 -3.29
C PRO A 101 -5.25 2.95 -3.12
N MET A 102 -4.12 3.48 -3.56
CA MET A 102 -2.81 2.85 -3.44
C MET A 102 -1.90 3.73 -2.59
N VAL A 103 -1.16 3.09 -1.69
CA VAL A 103 -0.11 3.76 -0.92
C VAL A 103 1.21 3.09 -1.19
N ARG A 104 2.24 3.91 -1.29
CA ARG A 104 3.59 3.44 -1.47
C ARG A 104 4.35 3.54 -0.16
N ILE A 105 5.09 2.48 0.16
CA ILE A 105 6.00 2.45 1.29
C ILE A 105 7.41 2.16 0.76
N ASN A 106 8.31 3.10 1.03
CA ASN A 106 9.72 2.97 0.69
C ASN A 106 10.51 2.72 1.97
N THR A 107 11.09 1.53 2.10
CA THR A 107 11.92 1.12 3.24
C THR A 107 13.41 1.07 2.89
N THR A 108 13.77 1.36 1.64
CA THR A 108 15.15 1.35 1.14
C THR A 108 15.43 2.59 0.27
N GLU A 109 16.71 2.94 0.11
CA GLU A 109 17.13 4.02 -0.81
C GLU A 109 16.84 3.71 -2.28
N LYS A 110 16.82 2.43 -2.67
CA LYS A 110 16.45 2.02 -4.04
C LYS A 110 14.97 2.29 -4.27
N ALA A 111 14.12 1.87 -3.33
CA ALA A 111 12.69 2.11 -3.38
C ALA A 111 12.39 3.61 -3.50
N LYS A 112 13.08 4.49 -2.76
CA LYS A 112 12.88 5.96 -2.82
C LYS A 112 13.14 6.58 -4.19
N LYS A 113 14.01 5.98 -5.00
CA LYS A 113 14.41 6.51 -6.31
C LYS A 113 13.48 6.11 -7.44
N GLN A 114 12.59 5.12 -7.22
CA GLN A 114 11.70 4.64 -8.28
C GLN A 114 10.57 5.62 -8.57
N ILE A 115 10.20 5.72 -9.85
CA ILE A 115 9.11 6.60 -10.31
C ILE A 115 8.13 5.77 -11.14
N TYR A 116 6.90 5.63 -10.65
CA TYR A 116 5.85 4.86 -11.33
C TYR A 116 4.94 5.80 -12.13
N ASN A 117 5.42 6.20 -13.31
CA ASN A 117 4.68 7.11 -14.19
C ASN A 117 3.27 6.58 -14.50
N GLY A 118 2.26 7.44 -14.30
CA GLY A 118 0.86 7.12 -14.55
C GLY A 118 0.15 6.37 -13.40
N VAL A 119 0.86 5.94 -12.36
CA VAL A 119 0.24 5.34 -11.16
C VAL A 119 -0.10 6.44 -10.15
N LYS A 120 -1.39 6.58 -9.83
CA LYS A 120 -1.87 7.53 -8.84
C LYS A 120 -1.71 6.97 -7.44
N MET A 121 -0.74 7.48 -6.69
CA MET A 121 -0.61 7.18 -5.26
C MET A 121 -1.47 8.15 -4.46
N HIS A 122 -2.19 7.63 -3.46
CA HIS A 122 -2.87 8.44 -2.46
C HIS A 122 -1.86 9.11 -1.54
N SER A 123 -0.90 8.32 -1.06
CA SER A 123 0.21 8.78 -0.22
C SER A 123 1.47 7.95 -0.49
N GLU A 124 2.62 8.54 -0.21
CA GLU A 124 3.92 7.89 -0.25
C GLU A 124 4.63 8.11 1.09
N TYR A 125 5.10 7.03 1.71
CA TYR A 125 5.75 7.04 3.01
C TYR A 125 7.17 6.52 2.90
N ASN A 126 8.13 7.32 3.40
CA ASN A 126 9.54 6.97 3.45
C ASN A 126 9.88 6.55 4.88
N ILE A 127 10.00 5.25 5.11
CA ILE A 127 10.23 4.68 6.44
C ILE A 127 11.71 4.35 6.58
N ASP A 128 12.36 5.04 7.51
CA ASP A 128 13.77 4.81 7.82
C ASP A 128 13.90 3.73 8.91
N LEU A 129 14.25 2.52 8.47
CA LEU A 129 14.43 1.36 9.36
C LEU A 129 15.73 1.40 10.18
N SER A 130 16.61 2.38 9.99
CA SER A 130 17.84 2.52 10.79
C SER A 130 17.54 2.85 12.26
N ILE A 131 16.38 3.44 12.53
CA ILE A 131 15.90 3.79 13.89
C ILE A 131 14.54 3.14 14.10
N ARG A 132 14.53 1.98 14.77
CA ARG A 132 13.34 1.13 14.93
C ARG A 132 12.13 1.86 15.52
N ASP A 133 12.32 2.64 16.58
CA ASP A 133 11.21 3.31 17.27
C ASP A 133 10.55 4.36 16.38
N ARG A 134 11.36 5.13 15.64
CA ARG A 134 10.88 6.12 14.68
C ARG A 134 10.17 5.47 13.49
N ALA A 135 10.68 4.34 12.99
CA ALA A 135 10.02 3.58 11.94
C ALA A 135 8.65 3.07 12.38
N ASN A 136 8.55 2.56 13.60
CA ASN A 136 7.29 2.08 14.17
C ASN A 136 6.28 3.24 14.30
N GLU A 137 6.70 4.38 14.83
CA GLU A 137 5.84 5.57 14.97
C GLU A 137 5.31 6.05 13.61
N GLN A 138 6.19 6.18 12.60
CA GLN A 138 5.80 6.56 11.25
C GLN A 138 4.79 5.58 10.64
N ALA A 139 5.01 4.28 10.85
CA ALA A 139 4.17 3.24 10.29
C ALA A 139 2.83 3.11 11.03
N ILE A 140 2.79 3.33 12.36
CA ILE A 140 1.56 3.41 13.15
C ILE A 140 0.73 4.62 12.69
N ASN A 141 1.34 5.79 12.59
CA ASN A 141 0.65 7.00 12.11
C ASN A 141 0.09 6.80 10.69
N MET A 142 0.86 6.17 9.80
CA MET A 142 0.37 5.76 8.49
C MET A 142 -0.86 4.86 8.64
N LEU A 143 -0.77 3.76 9.40
CA LEU A 143 -1.89 2.84 9.60
C LEU A 143 -3.14 3.51 10.16
N ASP A 144 -2.99 4.44 11.11
CA ASP A 144 -4.09 5.22 11.67
C ASP A 144 -4.78 6.04 10.57
N ILE A 145 -4.01 6.67 9.67
CA ILE A 145 -4.57 7.40 8.51
C ILE A 145 -5.27 6.45 7.52
N LEU A 146 -4.76 5.23 7.35
CA LEU A 146 -5.34 4.25 6.43
C LEU A 146 -6.62 3.58 6.94
N ILE A 147 -6.81 3.53 8.26
CA ILE A 147 -7.89 2.80 8.94
C ILE A 147 -8.97 3.73 9.51
N ALA A 148 -8.68 5.02 9.72
CA ALA A 148 -9.62 6.03 10.24
C ALA A 148 -10.73 6.41 9.23
#